data_AF-A0AAV1ZY95-F1
#
_entry.id   AF-A0AAV1ZY95-F1
#
_cell.length_a   1.000
_cell.length_b   1.000
_cell.length_c   1.000
_cell.angle_alpha   90.00
_cell.angle_beta   90.00
_cell.angle_gamma   90.00
#
_symmetry.space_group_name_H-M   'P 1'
#
loop_
_entity.id
_entity.type
_entity.pdbx_description
1 polymer ?
#
loop_
_entity_poly.entity_id
_entity_poly.type
_entity_poly.pdbx_seq_one_letter_code
_entity_poly.pdbx_strand_id
1 'polypeptide(L)'
;QSIIHASQQCDSKRNQNIANVCLACVTKVVVLILRKDSNMVEVTRSNFSYVFPLVEKSIKDSTFIAIDTEFTGLILGPSNESNLFDSLPERYEKLRCRATSFIPCQIGLSAFTKDKDKNSYSVETYVFYVRPCMIGSIDRIFTCQASAIDFLCGYNFDFKKFLPEGIPYINENEVLQVREELKDGSISLPHEKIQDSRHQAKLYDMIDKKFGRYKYKPHVKNLEVTIPIHTKTHVYFQVKEIRRKFPKLWAYPQVDSILMINLRKNCTVYFQLYMTQSISGLI
;
A
#
# COMPACT_ATOMS: atom_id res chain seq x y z
N GLN A 1 25.13 8.31 -2.19
CA GLN A 1 26.12 7.80 -3.17
C GLN A 1 25.45 6.66 -3.91
N SER A 2 24.98 6.89 -5.14
CA SER A 2 24.22 5.90 -5.91
C SER A 2 25.14 5.30 -6.97
N ILE A 3 25.40 3.99 -6.88
CA ILE A 3 26.16 3.24 -7.89
C ILE A 3 25.16 2.39 -8.67
N ILE A 4 24.98 2.70 -9.94
CA ILE A 4 24.27 1.86 -10.91
C ILE A 4 25.32 0.89 -11.47
N HIS A 5 25.21 -0.41 -11.16
CA HIS A 5 26.03 -1.44 -11.77
C HIS A 5 25.29 -2.05 -12.97
N ALA A 6 25.82 -1.83 -14.18
CA ALA A 6 25.50 -2.64 -15.35
C ALA A 6 26.68 -3.59 -15.61
N SER A 7 26.44 -4.89 -15.53
CA SER A 7 27.43 -5.94 -15.80
C SER A 7 27.39 -6.35 -17.28
N GLN A 8 28.53 -6.25 -17.98
CA GLN A 8 28.79 -7.05 -19.18
C GLN A 8 30.19 -7.65 -19.07
N GLN A 9 30.25 -8.98 -19.01
CA GLN A 9 31.46 -9.78 -19.18
C GLN A 9 31.95 -9.63 -20.61
N CYS A 10 33.23 -9.32 -20.80
CA CYS A 10 33.88 -9.53 -22.10
C CYS A 10 35.29 -10.10 -21.88
N ASP A 11 35.53 -11.21 -22.56
CA ASP A 11 36.63 -12.13 -22.37
C ASP A 11 37.99 -11.56 -22.83
N SER A 12 39.03 -12.01 -22.16
CA SER A 12 40.40 -11.53 -22.27
C SER A 12 41.07 -11.95 -23.60
N LYS A 13 41.46 -10.97 -24.44
CA LYS A 13 42.65 -10.96 -25.33
C LYS A 13 42.54 -9.85 -26.38
N ARG A 14 43.06 -8.65 -26.06
CA ARG A 14 43.71 -7.69 -27.00
C ARG A 14 44.05 -6.40 -26.25
N ASN A 15 45.21 -6.43 -25.58
CA ASN A 15 45.80 -5.27 -24.92
C ASN A 15 46.47 -4.34 -25.93
N GLN A 16 46.52 -3.05 -25.57
CA GLN A 16 47.30 -1.93 -26.11
C GLN A 16 46.66 -0.96 -27.12
N ASN A 17 45.59 -1.30 -27.85
CA ASN A 17 44.87 -0.30 -28.69
C ASN A 17 43.58 0.27 -28.08
N ILE A 18 43.20 -0.17 -26.87
CA ILE A 18 41.96 0.26 -26.18
C ILE A 18 42.17 1.55 -25.36
N ALA A 19 43.40 1.92 -25.01
CA ALA A 19 43.65 3.08 -24.15
C ALA A 19 43.15 4.41 -24.76
N ASN A 20 43.24 4.57 -26.08
CA ASN A 20 42.79 5.79 -26.76
C ASN A 20 41.29 5.78 -27.15
N VAL A 21 40.64 4.62 -27.16
CA VAL A 21 39.17 4.52 -27.36
C VAL A 21 38.44 4.61 -26.01
N CYS A 22 39.08 4.17 -24.91
CA CYS A 22 38.52 4.21 -23.56
C CYS A 22 38.37 5.64 -23.04
N LEU A 23 39.26 6.57 -23.44
CA LEU A 23 39.13 7.98 -23.04
C LEU A 23 37.96 8.69 -23.73
N ALA A 24 37.53 8.24 -24.92
CA ALA A 24 36.38 8.79 -25.63
C ALA A 24 35.04 8.18 -25.17
N CYS A 25 35.05 6.99 -24.56
CA CYS A 25 33.83 6.31 -24.09
C CYS A 25 33.42 6.67 -22.65
N VAL A 26 34.32 7.22 -21.84
CA VAL A 26 34.07 7.53 -20.41
C VAL A 26 33.61 8.98 -20.17
N THR A 27 33.48 9.81 -21.21
CA THR A 27 33.05 11.21 -21.06
C THR A 27 31.78 11.54 -21.86
N LYS A 28 30.78 10.68 -21.77
CA LYS A 28 29.38 11.12 -21.84
C LYS A 28 28.73 10.91 -20.48
N VAL A 29 29.22 11.65 -19.49
CA VAL A 29 28.34 12.08 -18.40
C VAL A 29 27.26 12.90 -19.09
N VAL A 30 26.13 12.26 -19.39
CA VAL A 30 24.93 12.99 -19.79
C VAL A 30 24.56 13.77 -18.53
N VAL A 31 25.05 15.00 -18.45
CA VAL A 31 24.50 15.99 -17.52
C VAL A 31 23.08 16.22 -18.01
N LEU A 32 22.16 15.39 -17.51
CA LEU A 32 20.75 15.59 -17.67
C LEU A 32 20.46 16.92 -16.97
N ILE A 33 20.33 17.99 -17.75
CA ILE A 33 19.84 19.26 -17.25
C ILE A 33 18.36 19.02 -16.94
N LEU A 34 18.10 18.58 -15.71
CA LEU A 34 16.75 18.50 -15.16
C LEU A 34 16.26 19.93 -15.02
N ARG A 35 15.20 20.28 -15.75
CA ARG A 35 14.53 21.57 -15.57
C ARG A 35 13.99 21.61 -14.14
N LYS A 36 14.23 22.74 -13.45
CA LYS A 36 13.93 23.00 -12.03
C LYS A 36 12.43 23.00 -11.67
N ASP A 37 11.55 22.67 -12.61
CA ASP A 37 10.10 22.59 -12.43
C ASP A 37 9.66 21.13 -12.16
N SER A 38 10.45 20.37 -11.42
CA SER A 38 10.11 19.02 -10.99
C SER A 38 9.04 19.10 -9.90
N ASN A 39 7.77 18.99 -10.31
CA ASN A 39 6.66 18.77 -9.40
C ASN A 39 6.79 17.37 -8.77
N MET A 40 7.24 17.33 -7.53
CA MET A 40 7.21 16.13 -6.70
C MET A 40 5.80 16.00 -6.10
N VAL A 41 5.14 14.87 -6.36
CA VAL A 41 3.80 14.58 -5.82
C VAL A 41 3.92 13.52 -4.74
N GLU A 42 3.60 13.88 -3.51
CA GLU A 42 3.46 12.91 -2.43
C GLU A 42 2.14 12.15 -2.57
N VAL A 43 2.20 10.82 -2.55
CA VAL A 43 1.05 9.95 -2.73
C VAL A 43 0.83 9.15 -1.45
N THR A 44 -0.37 9.32 -0.88
CA THR A 44 -0.85 8.63 0.31
C THR A 44 -2.21 7.99 -0.01
N ARG A 45 -2.76 7.22 0.93
CA ARG A 45 -4.08 6.58 0.78
C ARG A 45 -5.18 7.59 0.43
N SER A 46 -5.12 8.82 0.93
CA SER A 46 -6.20 9.81 0.71
C SER A 46 -6.22 10.33 -0.72
N ASN A 47 -5.09 10.28 -1.44
CA ASN A 47 -4.97 10.81 -2.78
C ASN A 47 -4.69 9.78 -3.88
N PHE A 48 -4.33 8.56 -3.50
CA PHE A 48 -3.94 7.51 -4.43
C PHE A 48 -4.95 7.30 -5.57
N SER A 49 -6.24 7.24 -5.28
CA SER A 49 -7.27 6.92 -6.28
C SER A 49 -7.37 7.94 -7.43
N TYR A 50 -7.15 9.22 -7.16
CA TYR A 50 -7.19 10.26 -8.19
C TYR A 50 -5.83 10.61 -8.78
N VAL A 51 -4.73 10.31 -8.06
CA VAL A 51 -3.36 10.46 -8.58
C VAL A 51 -2.95 9.27 -9.45
N PHE A 52 -3.48 8.07 -9.19
CA PHE A 52 -3.09 6.84 -9.89
C PHE A 52 -3.21 6.92 -11.43
N PRO A 53 -4.30 7.48 -12.03
CA PRO A 53 -4.37 7.64 -13.48
C PRO A 53 -3.27 8.54 -14.06
N LEU A 54 -2.82 9.55 -13.29
CA LEU A 54 -1.73 10.44 -13.69
C LEU A 54 -0.39 9.68 -13.66
N VAL A 55 -0.12 8.92 -12.59
CA VAL A 55 1.06 8.06 -12.48
C VAL A 55 1.13 7.07 -13.63
N GLU A 56 0.01 6.41 -13.93
CA GLU A 56 -0.06 5.42 -15.02
C GLU A 56 0.27 6.07 -16.37
N LYS A 57 -0.27 7.26 -16.62
CA LYS A 57 0.05 8.05 -17.80
C LYS A 57 1.53 8.43 -17.86
N SER A 58 2.09 8.98 -16.78
CA SER A 58 3.51 9.35 -16.71
C SER A 58 4.43 8.18 -17.01
N ILE A 59 4.13 6.98 -16.48
CA ILE A 59 4.90 5.77 -16.78
C ILE A 59 4.80 5.40 -18.26
N LYS A 60 3.58 5.38 -18.83
CA LYS A 60 3.33 5.05 -20.23
C LYS A 60 4.01 6.01 -21.21
N ASP A 61 4.01 7.31 -20.89
CA ASP A 61 4.57 8.36 -21.74
C ASP A 61 6.09 8.54 -21.54
N SER A 62 6.66 7.99 -20.46
CA SER A 62 8.08 8.09 -20.16
C SER A 62 8.96 7.28 -21.10
N THR A 63 10.19 7.75 -21.28
CA THR A 63 11.25 7.02 -21.97
C THR A 63 11.90 5.98 -21.05
N PHE A 64 12.05 6.31 -19.77
CA PHE A 64 12.50 5.40 -18.72
C PHE A 64 12.02 5.88 -17.36
N ILE A 65 12.07 4.99 -16.37
CA ILE A 65 11.77 5.30 -14.97
C ILE A 65 12.98 5.04 -14.08
N ALA A 66 13.06 5.76 -12.96
CA ALA A 66 13.96 5.45 -11.85
C ALA A 66 13.13 5.20 -10.59
N ILE A 67 13.53 4.21 -9.79
CA ILE A 67 12.86 3.83 -8.54
C ILE A 67 13.88 3.85 -7.42
N ASP A 68 13.46 4.35 -6.26
CA ASP A 68 14.21 4.28 -5.01
C ASP A 68 13.26 3.99 -3.85
N THR A 69 13.76 3.42 -2.76
CA THR A 69 12.90 2.96 -1.65
C THR A 69 13.54 3.20 -0.30
N GLU A 70 12.73 3.70 0.64
CA GLU A 70 13.12 3.82 2.05
C GLU A 70 12.56 2.64 2.85
N PHE A 71 13.39 2.04 3.70
CA PHE A 71 13.03 0.85 4.48
C PHE A 71 12.98 1.12 5.98
N THR A 72 12.17 0.34 6.70
CA THR A 72 12.11 0.36 8.17
C THR A 72 13.40 -0.16 8.84
N GLY A 73 14.31 -0.74 8.05
CA GLY A 73 15.63 -1.21 8.48
C GLY A 73 16.39 -1.89 7.34
N LEU A 74 17.65 -2.20 7.58
CA LEU A 74 18.56 -2.82 6.60
C LEU A 74 19.33 -4.02 7.16
N ILE A 75 19.52 -4.06 8.48
CA ILE A 75 20.41 -5.01 9.16
C ILE A 75 19.59 -5.84 10.14
N LEU A 76 19.49 -7.15 9.84
CA LEU A 76 18.75 -8.11 10.67
C LEU A 76 19.63 -8.77 11.77
N GLY A 77 20.93 -8.47 11.77
CA GLY A 77 21.91 -9.01 12.70
C GLY A 77 23.09 -9.72 12.01
N PRO A 78 24.12 -10.13 12.76
CA PRO A 78 25.39 -10.60 12.21
C PRO A 78 25.27 -11.82 11.30
N SER A 79 24.36 -12.75 11.61
CA SER A 79 24.13 -13.97 10.82
C SER A 79 23.56 -13.69 9.42
N ASN A 80 22.95 -12.52 9.23
CA ASN A 80 22.39 -12.10 7.95
C ASN A 80 23.31 -11.10 7.23
N GLU A 81 24.55 -10.89 7.71
CA GLU A 81 25.52 -10.04 7.01
C GLU A 81 26.17 -10.72 5.82
N SER A 82 26.11 -10.01 4.68
CA SER A 82 26.78 -10.46 3.47
C SER A 82 28.29 -10.42 3.71
N ASN A 83 28.95 -11.56 3.52
CA ASN A 83 30.39 -11.70 3.60
C ASN A 83 30.99 -11.74 2.19
N LEU A 84 32.25 -11.34 2.05
CA LEU A 84 33.02 -11.44 0.81
C LEU A 84 33.12 -12.89 0.31
N PHE A 85 33.07 -13.86 1.22
CA PHE A 85 33.15 -15.28 0.92
C PHE A 85 31.79 -15.97 0.69
N ASP A 86 30.68 -15.23 0.75
CA ASP A 86 29.37 -15.81 0.47
C ASP A 86 29.28 -16.25 -0.99
N SER A 87 28.83 -17.48 -1.21
CA SER A 87 28.32 -17.90 -2.52
C SER A 87 27.07 -17.10 -2.91
N LEU A 88 26.73 -17.09 -4.20
CA LEU A 88 25.53 -16.40 -4.68
C LEU A 88 24.24 -16.87 -3.98
N PRO A 89 24.00 -18.18 -3.75
CA PRO A 89 22.84 -18.65 -3.01
C PRO A 89 22.81 -18.19 -1.55
N GLU A 90 23.94 -18.24 -0.85
CA GLU A 90 24.02 -17.79 0.55
C GLU A 90 23.75 -16.29 0.68
N ARG A 91 24.33 -15.50 -0.24
CA ARG A 91 24.09 -14.05 -0.28
C ARG A 91 22.62 -13.75 -0.58
N TYR A 92 22.01 -14.46 -1.53
CA TYR A 92 20.59 -14.32 -1.82
C TYR A 92 19.73 -14.63 -0.60
N GLU A 93 20.00 -15.71 0.13
CA GLU A 93 19.23 -16.11 1.30
C GLU A 93 19.30 -15.04 2.41
N LYS A 94 20.49 -14.53 2.70
CA LYS A 94 20.69 -13.43 3.66
C LYS A 94 19.94 -12.17 3.25
N LEU A 95 20.00 -11.79 1.97
CA LEU A 95 19.28 -10.63 1.45
C LEU A 95 17.76 -10.84 1.49
N ARG A 96 17.29 -12.04 1.16
CA ARG A 96 15.87 -12.41 1.24
C ARG A 96 15.36 -12.27 2.66
N CYS A 97 16.07 -12.80 3.66
CA CYS A 97 15.70 -12.67 5.07
C CYS A 97 15.57 -11.22 5.53
N ARG A 98 16.48 -10.34 5.07
CA ARG A 98 16.40 -8.89 5.36
C ARG A 98 15.17 -8.26 4.70
N ALA A 99 14.99 -8.50 3.40
CA ALA A 99 13.92 -7.93 2.60
C ALA A 99 12.51 -8.42 2.99
N THR A 100 12.40 -9.59 3.63
CA THR A 100 11.13 -10.08 4.19
C THR A 100 10.86 -9.59 5.61
N SER A 101 11.89 -9.15 6.34
CA SER A 101 11.76 -8.67 7.73
C SER A 101 11.53 -7.17 7.84
N PHE A 102 12.23 -6.39 7.01
CA PHE A 102 12.05 -4.94 6.90
C PHE A 102 11.20 -4.62 5.69
N ILE A 103 10.32 -3.64 5.81
CA ILE A 103 9.38 -3.29 4.76
C ILE A 103 9.74 -1.93 4.15
N PRO A 104 9.42 -1.70 2.88
CA PRO A 104 9.44 -0.35 2.33
C PRO A 104 8.39 0.48 3.08
N CYS A 105 8.77 1.68 3.48
CA CYS A 105 7.87 2.68 4.07
C CYS A 105 7.62 3.85 3.11
N GLN A 106 8.47 4.02 2.10
CA GLN A 106 8.30 4.95 1.00
C GLN A 106 8.91 4.39 -0.29
N ILE A 107 8.27 4.67 -1.42
CA ILE A 107 8.74 4.34 -2.77
C ILE A 107 8.79 5.63 -3.58
N GLY A 108 9.97 6.05 -4.00
CA GLY A 108 10.18 7.11 -4.97
C GLY A 108 10.12 6.56 -6.39
N LEU A 109 9.36 7.19 -7.27
CA LEU A 109 9.30 6.88 -8.70
C LEU A 109 9.48 8.17 -9.49
N SER A 110 10.44 8.19 -10.41
CA SER A 110 10.65 9.31 -11.32
C SER A 110 10.50 8.84 -12.76
N ALA A 111 9.56 9.42 -13.48
CA ALA A 111 9.27 9.15 -14.89
C ALA A 111 9.93 10.21 -15.77
N PHE A 112 10.85 9.80 -16.64
CA PHE A 112 11.64 10.72 -17.48
C PHE A 112 11.17 10.68 -18.92
N THR A 113 10.74 11.83 -19.45
CA THR A 113 10.29 11.97 -20.83
C THR A 113 11.26 12.83 -21.62
N LYS A 114 11.79 12.29 -22.72
CA LYS A 114 12.70 13.03 -23.60
C LYS A 114 11.93 14.11 -24.37
N ASP A 115 12.38 15.36 -24.26
CA ASP A 115 11.91 16.42 -25.15
C ASP A 115 12.43 16.13 -26.57
N LYS A 116 11.56 16.12 -27.58
CA LYS A 116 11.96 15.80 -28.96
C LYS A 116 12.67 16.98 -29.63
N ASP A 117 12.34 18.19 -29.21
CA ASP A 117 12.84 19.43 -29.80
C ASP A 117 14.06 19.98 -29.04
N LYS A 118 14.34 19.44 -27.85
CA LYS A 118 15.48 19.85 -27.00
C LYS A 118 16.25 18.65 -26.51
N ASN A 119 17.57 18.79 -26.33
CA ASN A 119 18.39 17.76 -25.71
C ASN A 119 18.24 17.76 -24.18
N SER A 120 17.01 17.61 -23.68
CA SER A 120 16.66 17.64 -22.27
C SER A 120 15.57 16.63 -21.94
N TYR A 121 15.42 16.33 -20.65
CA TYR A 121 14.33 15.49 -20.14
C TYR A 121 13.45 16.31 -19.22
N SER A 122 12.14 16.10 -19.31
CA SER A 122 11.20 16.44 -18.24
C SER A 122 11.09 15.26 -17.29
N VAL A 123 10.86 15.53 -16.02
CA VAL A 123 10.70 14.50 -14.99
C VAL A 123 9.46 14.77 -14.16
N GLU A 124 8.67 13.73 -13.95
CA GLU A 124 7.56 13.70 -13.00
C GLU A 124 7.92 12.72 -11.89
N THR A 125 7.94 13.20 -10.65
CA THR A 125 8.37 12.40 -9.49
C THR A 125 7.21 12.19 -8.53
N TYR A 126 7.01 10.94 -8.14
CA TYR A 126 5.99 10.49 -7.20
C TYR A 126 6.64 9.86 -5.99
N VAL A 127 6.16 10.19 -4.81
CA VAL A 127 6.65 9.67 -3.54
C VAL A 127 5.51 8.95 -2.84
N PHE A 128 5.44 7.63 -2.98
CA PHE A 128 4.39 6.79 -2.41
C PHE A 128 4.75 6.43 -0.98
N TYR A 129 3.92 6.83 -0.01
CA TYR A 129 3.97 6.27 1.32
C TYR A 129 3.17 4.98 1.34
N VAL A 130 3.84 3.85 1.63
CA VAL A 130 3.23 2.51 1.59
C VAL A 130 3.30 1.89 2.97
N ARG A 131 2.27 1.12 3.35
CA ARG A 131 2.18 0.52 4.69
C ARG A 131 1.78 -0.94 4.63
N PRO A 132 2.17 -1.75 5.63
CA PRO A 132 1.72 -3.13 5.70
C PRO A 132 0.20 -3.16 5.86
N CYS A 133 -0.44 -4.06 5.11
CA CYS A 133 -1.88 -4.22 5.13
C CYS A 133 -2.31 -5.23 6.20
N MET A 134 -3.45 -4.95 6.82
CA MET A 134 -4.25 -5.92 7.57
C MET A 134 -5.61 -6.01 6.88
N ILE A 135 -5.89 -7.15 6.23
CA ILE A 135 -7.13 -7.40 5.48
C ILE A 135 -7.44 -8.89 5.48
N GLY A 136 -8.68 -9.25 5.79
CA GLY A 136 -9.03 -10.66 5.96
C GLY A 136 -8.13 -11.31 7.00
N SER A 137 -7.76 -12.56 6.79
CA SER A 137 -6.84 -13.25 7.69
C SER A 137 -5.37 -12.74 7.63
N ILE A 138 -5.06 -11.76 6.78
CA ILE A 138 -3.70 -11.23 6.62
C ILE A 138 -3.41 -10.24 7.76
N ASP A 139 -2.39 -10.56 8.55
CA ASP A 139 -1.82 -9.69 9.58
C ASP A 139 -0.30 -9.61 9.40
N ARG A 140 0.19 -8.57 8.72
CA ARG A 140 1.61 -8.44 8.42
C ARG A 140 2.39 -7.95 9.65
N ILE A 141 3.26 -8.82 10.16
CA ILE A 141 4.27 -8.46 11.15
C ILE A 141 5.51 -7.96 10.41
N PHE A 142 6.08 -6.85 10.87
CA PHE A 142 7.30 -6.27 10.31
C PHE A 142 8.19 -5.74 11.44
N THR A 143 9.47 -5.58 11.13
CA THR A 143 10.48 -5.10 12.09
C THR A 143 10.88 -3.66 11.75
N CYS A 144 11.25 -2.89 12.78
CA CYS A 144 11.91 -1.59 12.64
C CYS A 144 13.29 -1.64 13.28
N GLN A 145 14.30 -1.12 12.58
CA GLN A 145 15.64 -0.95 13.11
C GLN A 145 15.78 0.47 13.65
N ALA A 146 16.07 0.62 14.96
CA ALA A 146 16.12 1.92 15.61
C ALA A 146 17.04 2.94 14.90
N SER A 147 18.22 2.50 14.44
CA SER A 147 19.14 3.38 13.72
C SER A 147 18.64 3.80 12.34
N ALA A 148 17.83 2.98 11.67
CA ALA A 148 17.23 3.35 10.38
C ALA A 148 16.09 4.37 10.59
N ILE A 149 15.29 4.18 11.64
CA ILE A 149 14.25 5.15 12.02
C ILE A 149 14.88 6.49 12.41
N ASP A 150 15.95 6.49 13.20
CA ASP A 150 16.69 7.71 13.57
C ASP A 150 17.27 8.43 12.35
N PHE A 151 17.87 7.68 11.42
CA PHE A 151 18.34 8.21 10.14
C PHE A 151 17.20 8.89 9.37
N LEU A 152 16.05 8.23 9.19
CA LEU A 152 14.88 8.78 8.49
C LEU A 152 14.33 10.03 9.19
N CYS A 153 14.27 10.05 10.53
CA CYS A 153 13.93 11.24 11.30
C CYS A 153 14.88 12.42 10.99
N GLY A 154 16.18 12.15 10.87
CA GLY A 154 17.19 13.15 10.51
C GLY A 154 16.99 13.78 9.13
N TYR A 155 16.31 13.09 8.21
CA TYR A 155 15.94 13.59 6.88
C TYR A 155 14.45 14.02 6.77
N ASN A 156 13.80 14.31 7.90
CA ASN A 156 12.41 14.79 7.97
C ASN A 156 11.37 13.82 7.37
N PHE A 157 11.61 12.51 7.48
CA PHE A 157 10.62 11.52 7.07
C PHE A 157 9.33 11.65 7.89
N ASP A 158 8.18 11.74 7.21
CA ASP A 158 6.88 11.86 7.88
C ASP A 158 6.25 10.49 8.18
N PHE A 159 6.45 10.03 9.41
CA PHE A 159 5.86 8.77 9.89
C PHE A 159 4.32 8.80 9.98
N LYS A 160 3.68 9.98 9.99
CA LYS A 160 2.21 10.09 9.92
C LYS A 160 1.70 9.77 8.52
N LYS A 161 2.47 10.10 7.48
CA LYS A 161 2.17 9.69 6.10
C LYS A 161 2.41 8.20 5.87
N PHE A 162 3.38 7.61 6.56
CA PHE A 162 3.66 6.17 6.50
C PHE A 162 2.57 5.31 7.16
N LEU A 163 2.35 5.41 8.48
CA LEU A 163 1.49 4.46 9.19
C LEU A 163 -0.01 4.81 9.08
N PRO A 164 -0.48 6.00 9.53
CA PRO A 164 -1.88 6.40 9.40
C PRO A 164 -2.40 6.55 7.97
N GLU A 165 -1.58 7.11 7.08
CA GLU A 165 -2.00 7.48 5.71
C GLU A 165 -1.37 6.64 4.61
N GLY A 166 -0.52 5.67 4.94
CA GLY A 166 0.14 4.88 3.91
C GLY A 166 -0.85 4.05 3.10
N ILE A 167 -0.51 3.88 1.82
CA ILE A 167 -1.24 3.06 0.85
C ILE A 167 -1.05 1.59 1.28
N PRO A 168 -2.12 0.86 1.61
CA PRO A 168 -2.00 -0.55 1.93
C PRO A 168 -1.62 -1.35 0.67
N TYR A 169 -0.84 -2.40 0.84
CA TYR A 169 -0.49 -3.31 -0.25
C TYR A 169 -0.64 -4.78 0.15
N ILE A 170 -0.96 -5.60 -0.84
CA ILE A 170 -1.00 -7.07 -0.77
C ILE A 170 -0.42 -7.65 -2.06
N ASN A 171 0.11 -8.86 -2.00
CA ASN A 171 0.61 -9.57 -3.19
C ASN A 171 -0.51 -10.37 -3.89
N GLU A 172 -0.20 -10.96 -5.05
CA GLU A 172 -1.18 -11.68 -5.87
C GLU A 172 -1.81 -12.87 -5.14
N ASN A 173 -1.02 -13.66 -4.39
CA ASN A 173 -1.52 -14.80 -3.64
C ASN A 173 -2.46 -14.37 -2.51
N GLU A 174 -2.10 -13.29 -1.81
CA GLU A 174 -2.93 -12.66 -0.79
C GLU A 174 -4.23 -12.11 -1.37
N VAL A 175 -4.21 -11.55 -2.58
CA VAL A 175 -5.43 -11.12 -3.29
C VAL A 175 -6.36 -12.32 -3.54
N LEU A 176 -5.82 -13.45 -4.01
CA LEU A 176 -6.61 -14.67 -4.24
C LEU A 176 -7.25 -15.16 -2.95
N GLN A 177 -6.45 -15.26 -1.89
CA GLN A 177 -6.92 -15.67 -0.57
C GLN A 177 -8.05 -14.76 -0.05
N VAL A 178 -7.84 -13.44 -0.05
CA VAL A 178 -8.86 -12.48 0.41
C VAL A 178 -10.12 -12.58 -0.44
N ARG A 179 -10.00 -12.79 -1.76
CA ARG A 179 -11.17 -12.96 -2.64
C ARG A 179 -11.94 -14.24 -2.33
N GLU A 180 -11.28 -15.33 -1.98
CA GLU A 180 -11.94 -16.58 -1.54
C GLU A 180 -12.63 -16.38 -0.19
N GLU A 181 -11.93 -15.79 0.79
CA GLU A 181 -12.51 -15.45 2.10
C GLU A 181 -13.76 -14.57 1.99
N LEU A 182 -13.79 -13.67 0.99
CA LEU A 182 -14.94 -12.83 0.70
C LEU A 182 -16.10 -13.58 0.05
N LYS A 183 -15.81 -14.53 -0.85
CA LYS A 183 -16.84 -15.37 -1.51
C LYS A 183 -17.50 -16.29 -0.50
N ASP A 184 -16.72 -16.90 0.37
CA ASP A 184 -17.18 -17.90 1.33
C ASP A 184 -17.70 -17.27 2.64
N GLY A 185 -17.51 -15.95 2.80
CA GLY A 185 -17.92 -15.21 3.99
C GLY A 185 -17.06 -15.51 5.23
N SER A 186 -15.94 -16.21 5.06
CA SER A 186 -14.99 -16.60 6.11
C SER A 186 -14.00 -15.49 6.49
N ILE A 187 -14.05 -14.33 5.83
CA ILE A 187 -13.16 -13.20 6.10
C ILE A 187 -13.13 -12.87 7.60
N SER A 188 -11.96 -13.13 8.20
CA SER A 188 -11.64 -12.83 9.59
C SER A 188 -10.91 -11.49 9.67
N LEU A 189 -10.84 -10.86 10.83
CA LEU A 189 -10.07 -9.62 10.97
C LEU A 189 -9.20 -9.70 12.23
N PRO A 190 -7.86 -9.79 12.11
CA PRO A 190 -6.93 -10.07 13.20
C PRO A 190 -7.08 -9.16 14.44
N HIS A 191 -7.43 -7.89 14.24
CA HIS A 191 -7.67 -6.99 15.37
C HIS A 191 -8.84 -7.40 16.27
N GLU A 192 -9.77 -8.26 15.85
CA GLU A 192 -10.75 -8.88 16.76
C GLU A 192 -10.09 -9.67 17.90
N LYS A 193 -8.88 -10.20 17.66
CA LYS A 193 -8.08 -10.94 18.65
C LYS A 193 -7.28 -10.01 19.58
N ILE A 194 -7.01 -8.78 19.13
CA ILE A 194 -6.20 -7.78 19.86
C ILE A 194 -7.12 -6.79 20.61
N GLN A 195 -8.35 -6.59 20.14
CA GLN A 195 -9.33 -5.76 20.82
C GLN A 195 -9.71 -6.36 22.17
N ASP A 196 -9.56 -5.52 23.20
CA ASP A 196 -10.09 -5.78 24.54
C ASP A 196 -11.56 -6.20 24.45
N SER A 197 -11.93 -7.30 25.11
CA SER A 197 -13.30 -7.83 25.17
C SER A 197 -14.32 -6.76 25.61
N ARG A 198 -13.89 -5.74 26.35
CA ARG A 198 -14.70 -4.57 26.74
C ARG A 198 -15.12 -3.69 25.57
N HIS A 199 -14.32 -3.58 24.51
CA HIS A 199 -14.68 -2.80 23.31
C HIS A 199 -15.73 -3.51 22.46
N GLN A 200 -15.61 -4.83 22.29
CA GLN A 200 -16.64 -5.64 21.62
C GLN A 200 -17.97 -5.59 22.40
N ALA A 201 -17.92 -5.71 23.73
CA ALA A 201 -19.12 -5.58 24.57
C ALA A 201 -19.79 -4.21 24.43
N LYS A 202 -19.00 -3.11 24.37
CA LYS A 202 -19.54 -1.75 24.12
C LYS A 202 -20.18 -1.63 22.74
N LEU A 203 -19.61 -2.25 21.72
CA LEU A 203 -20.17 -2.25 20.36
C LEU A 203 -21.53 -2.95 20.33
N TYR A 204 -21.60 -4.16 20.90
CA TYR A 204 -22.85 -4.92 20.97
C TYR A 204 -23.90 -4.22 21.83
N ASP A 205 -23.53 -3.68 22.99
CA ASP A 205 -24.43 -2.89 23.84
C ASP A 205 -24.96 -1.64 23.11
N MET A 206 -24.12 -0.95 22.35
CA MET A 206 -24.54 0.21 21.56
C MET A 206 -25.54 -0.17 20.45
N ILE A 207 -25.28 -1.25 19.72
CA ILE A 207 -26.19 -1.78 18.71
C ILE A 207 -27.51 -2.22 19.37
N ASP A 208 -27.45 -2.87 20.54
CA ASP A 208 -28.61 -3.42 21.23
C ASP A 208 -29.45 -2.35 21.91
N LYS A 209 -28.85 -1.32 22.50
CA LYS A 209 -29.57 -0.15 23.00
C LYS A 209 -30.33 0.56 21.88
N LYS A 210 -29.72 0.64 20.69
CA LYS A 210 -30.32 1.36 19.56
C LYS A 210 -31.34 0.53 18.79
N PHE A 211 -31.13 -0.78 18.70
CA PHE A 211 -31.92 -1.65 17.82
C PHE A 211 -32.46 -2.93 18.45
N GLY A 212 -32.24 -3.18 19.74
CA GLY A 212 -32.66 -4.41 20.43
C GLY A 212 -34.17 -4.67 20.38
N ARG A 213 -34.98 -3.64 20.11
CA ARG A 213 -36.45 -3.74 19.92
C ARG A 213 -36.90 -3.38 18.50
N TYR A 214 -36.00 -3.29 17.53
CA TYR A 214 -36.35 -2.89 16.18
C TYR A 214 -37.34 -3.89 15.55
N LYS A 215 -38.53 -3.39 15.18
CA LYS A 215 -39.51 -4.14 14.39
C LYS A 215 -39.43 -3.67 12.94
N TYR A 216 -39.26 -4.61 12.02
CA TYR A 216 -39.26 -4.34 10.58
C TYR A 216 -40.54 -3.59 10.16
N LYS A 217 -40.38 -2.43 9.53
CA LYS A 217 -41.48 -1.60 8.99
C LYS A 217 -41.31 -1.44 7.47
N PRO A 218 -42.10 -2.12 6.62
CA PRO A 218 -41.87 -2.18 5.17
C PRO A 218 -42.03 -0.85 4.43
N HIS A 219 -42.66 0.16 5.04
CA HIS A 219 -42.97 1.45 4.41
C HIS A 219 -41.97 2.57 4.74
N VAL A 220 -40.99 2.33 5.61
CA VAL A 220 -39.94 3.32 5.91
C VAL A 220 -38.88 3.24 4.82
N LYS A 221 -38.79 4.29 4.00
CA LYS A 221 -37.93 4.32 2.80
C LYS A 221 -36.44 4.21 3.15
N ASN A 222 -35.99 4.85 4.23
CA ASN A 222 -34.60 4.79 4.73
C ASN A 222 -34.60 5.02 6.24
N LEU A 223 -33.75 4.31 6.99
CA LEU A 223 -33.47 4.57 8.40
C LEU A 223 -32.01 5.03 8.49
N GLU A 224 -31.81 6.34 8.61
CA GLU A 224 -30.46 6.90 8.77
C GLU A 224 -30.03 6.80 10.23
N VAL A 225 -28.94 6.09 10.48
CA VAL A 225 -28.48 5.84 11.84
C VAL A 225 -27.02 6.23 12.00
N THR A 226 -26.79 7.37 12.65
CA THR A 226 -25.44 7.76 13.05
C THR A 226 -24.97 6.87 14.19
N ILE A 227 -24.03 5.97 13.91
CA ILE A 227 -23.30 5.22 14.93
C ILE A 227 -21.92 5.89 15.00
N PRO A 228 -21.44 6.30 16.19
CA PRO A 228 -20.12 6.89 16.32
C PRO A 228 -19.05 5.98 15.73
N ILE A 229 -18.31 6.49 14.76
CA ILE A 229 -17.17 5.80 14.14
C ILE A 229 -15.92 6.19 14.92
N HIS A 230 -15.51 5.35 15.88
CA HIS A 230 -14.29 5.64 16.66
C HIS A 230 -13.01 5.31 15.88
N THR A 231 -13.07 4.38 14.93
CA THR A 231 -11.98 4.04 13.98
C THR A 231 -12.57 3.58 12.66
N LYS A 232 -11.87 3.81 11.53
CA LYS A 232 -12.36 3.38 10.19
C LYS A 232 -12.59 1.86 10.10
N THR A 233 -11.85 1.06 10.87
CA THR A 233 -12.03 -0.39 10.99
C THR A 233 -13.37 -0.77 11.64
N HIS A 234 -13.90 0.01 12.59
CA HIS A 234 -15.20 -0.28 13.23
C HIS A 234 -16.38 -0.26 12.28
N VAL A 235 -16.29 0.51 11.19
CA VAL A 235 -17.39 0.71 10.24
C VAL A 235 -17.80 -0.60 9.58
N TYR A 236 -16.83 -1.41 9.16
CA TYR A 236 -17.10 -2.72 8.56
C TYR A 236 -17.83 -3.65 9.54
N PHE A 237 -17.44 -3.69 10.83
CA PHE A 237 -18.10 -4.53 11.84
C PHE A 237 -19.49 -4.08 12.17
N GLN A 238 -19.68 -2.77 12.35
CA GLN A 238 -21.00 -2.22 12.57
C GLN A 238 -21.93 -2.62 11.42
N VAL A 239 -21.47 -2.48 10.17
CA VAL A 239 -22.24 -2.90 8.99
C VAL A 239 -22.46 -4.42 8.94
N LYS A 240 -21.43 -5.25 9.18
CA LYS A 240 -21.50 -6.72 9.16
C LYS A 240 -22.46 -7.23 10.25
N GLU A 241 -22.32 -6.76 11.48
CA GLU A 241 -23.16 -7.16 12.61
C GLU A 241 -24.60 -6.68 12.46
N ILE A 242 -24.82 -5.47 11.95
CA ILE A 242 -26.17 -4.98 11.63
C ILE A 242 -26.81 -5.86 10.57
N ARG A 243 -26.10 -6.19 9.49
CA ARG A 243 -26.61 -7.08 8.42
C ARG A 243 -26.90 -8.49 8.95
N ARG A 244 -26.05 -9.02 9.83
CA ARG A 244 -26.24 -10.34 10.49
C ARG A 244 -27.47 -10.34 11.39
N LYS A 245 -27.63 -9.33 12.24
CA LYS A 245 -28.74 -9.24 13.21
C LYS A 245 -30.07 -8.82 12.57
N PHE A 246 -30.02 -8.04 11.49
CA PHE A 246 -31.18 -7.51 10.79
C PHE A 246 -31.15 -7.85 9.29
N PRO A 247 -31.36 -9.12 8.88
CA PRO A 247 -31.22 -9.57 7.48
C PRO A 247 -32.21 -8.91 6.50
N LYS A 248 -33.26 -8.26 7.01
CA LYS A 248 -34.23 -7.50 6.19
C LYS A 248 -33.81 -6.04 5.96
N LEU A 249 -32.68 -5.63 6.52
CA LEU A 249 -32.09 -4.30 6.40
C LEU A 249 -30.72 -4.42 5.74
N TRP A 250 -30.39 -3.47 4.87
CA TRP A 250 -29.08 -3.34 4.28
C TRP A 250 -28.38 -2.13 4.89
N ALA A 251 -27.26 -2.34 5.55
CA ALA A 251 -26.42 -1.26 6.08
C ALA A 251 -25.27 -0.94 5.13
N TYR A 252 -24.87 0.33 4.99
CA TYR A 252 -23.64 0.71 4.30
C TYR A 252 -23.06 1.99 4.90
N PRO A 253 -21.74 2.19 4.78
CA PRO A 253 -21.08 3.31 5.42
C PRO A 253 -21.25 4.62 4.65
N GLN A 254 -21.35 5.71 5.41
CA GLN A 254 -21.15 7.09 4.98
C GLN A 254 -19.92 7.65 5.71
N VAL A 255 -19.58 8.92 5.45
CA VAL A 255 -18.37 9.59 5.98
C VAL A 255 -18.30 9.48 7.52
N ASP A 256 -19.40 9.76 8.22
CA ASP A 256 -19.47 9.80 9.69
C ASP A 256 -20.62 8.94 10.29
N SER A 257 -21.32 8.16 9.47
CA SER A 257 -22.55 7.47 9.83
C SER A 257 -22.72 6.14 9.08
N ILE A 258 -23.69 5.32 9.51
CA ILE A 258 -24.09 4.10 8.79
C ILE A 258 -25.54 4.25 8.36
N LEU A 259 -25.77 4.25 7.06
CA LEU A 259 -27.11 4.33 6.50
C LEU A 259 -27.70 2.93 6.37
N MET A 260 -28.96 2.77 6.81
CA MET A 260 -29.69 1.52 6.70
C MET A 260 -30.91 1.66 5.80
N ILE A 261 -31.05 0.74 4.84
CA ILE A 261 -32.16 0.69 3.88
C ILE A 261 -32.98 -0.57 4.10
N ASN A 262 -34.30 -0.45 4.00
CA ASN A 262 -35.19 -1.60 3.99
C ASN A 262 -35.04 -2.40 2.69
N LEU A 263 -34.68 -3.67 2.79
CA LEU A 263 -34.69 -4.56 1.62
C LEU A 263 -36.15 -4.93 1.31
N ARG A 264 -36.61 -4.58 0.09
CA ARG A 264 -37.83 -5.16 -0.47
C ARG A 264 -37.56 -6.61 -0.87
N LYS A 265 -38.60 -7.46 -0.87
CA LYS A 265 -38.55 -8.92 -1.10
C LYS A 265 -37.75 -9.38 -2.35
N ASN A 266 -37.46 -8.50 -3.31
CA ASN A 266 -36.78 -8.83 -4.57
C ASN A 266 -35.38 -8.21 -4.76
N CYS A 267 -34.80 -7.56 -3.74
CA CYS A 267 -33.51 -6.86 -3.88
C CYS A 267 -32.27 -7.66 -3.46
N THR A 268 -32.43 -8.87 -2.90
CA THR A 268 -31.34 -9.64 -2.27
C THR A 268 -30.19 -9.98 -3.22
N VAL A 269 -30.46 -10.13 -4.52
CA VAL A 269 -29.47 -10.52 -5.55
C VAL A 269 -28.58 -9.36 -6.00
N TYR A 270 -29.08 -8.12 -6.00
CA TYR A 270 -28.33 -6.95 -6.49
C TYR A 270 -27.25 -6.46 -5.50
N PHE A 271 -27.34 -6.82 -4.22
CA PHE A 271 -26.48 -6.27 -3.17
C PHE A 271 -25.27 -7.14 -2.80
N GLN A 272 -25.23 -8.42 -3.19
CA GLN A 272 -24.01 -9.24 -3.12
C GLN A 272 -22.88 -8.68 -4.00
N LEU A 273 -23.22 -8.02 -5.11
CA LEU A 273 -22.28 -7.28 -5.97
C LEU A 273 -21.69 -6.02 -5.32
N TYR A 274 -22.33 -5.44 -4.29
CA TYR A 274 -21.81 -4.28 -3.54
C TYR A 274 -20.82 -4.67 -2.44
N MET A 275 -20.74 -5.95 -2.05
CA MET A 275 -19.72 -6.46 -1.13
C MET A 275 -18.31 -6.27 -1.70
N THR A 276 -18.15 -6.38 -3.03
CA THR A 276 -16.86 -6.18 -3.71
C THR A 276 -16.51 -4.70 -3.86
N GLN A 277 -17.48 -3.80 -4.06
CA GLN A 277 -17.25 -2.35 -4.21
C GLN A 277 -17.00 -1.60 -2.90
N SER A 278 -17.48 -2.10 -1.75
CA SER A 278 -17.22 -1.46 -0.45
C SER A 278 -15.77 -1.72 0.02
N ILE A 279 -15.14 -2.78 -0.49
CA ILE A 279 -13.77 -3.16 -0.16
C ILE A 279 -12.75 -2.44 -1.04
N SER A 280 -13.13 -2.00 -2.25
CA SER A 280 -12.31 -1.06 -3.03
C SER A 280 -12.14 0.33 -2.39
N GLY A 281 -12.84 0.63 -1.29
CA GLY A 281 -12.55 1.79 -0.43
C GLY A 281 -11.73 1.45 0.82
N LEU A 282 -11.47 0.16 1.09
CA LEU A 282 -10.65 -0.36 2.19
C LEU A 282 -9.24 -0.77 1.71
N ILE A 283 -9.12 -1.19 0.44
CA ILE A 283 -7.88 -1.35 -0.34
C ILE A 283 -7.54 0.01 -0.96
#